data_AF-A0A0F9R521-F1
#
_entry.id   AF-A0A0F9R521-F1
#
_cell.length_a   1.000
_cell.length_b   1.000
_cell.length_c   1.000
_cell.angle_alpha   90.00
_cell.angle_beta   90.00
_cell.angle_gamma   90.00
#
_symmetry.space_group_name_H-M   'P 1'
#
loop_
_entity.id
_entity.type
_entity.pdbx_description
1 polymer ?
#
loop_
_entity_poly.entity_id
_entity_poly.type
_entity_poly.pdbx_seq_one_letter_code
_entity_poly.pdbx_strand_id
1 'polypeptide(L)'
;VNESGASVYSASQVAREEFPDYDITVRGAVSIGRRLMDPLAELVKIDPKSIGVGQYQHDVDQALLKRSLDDTVSSCVNAVGVEVNTASKQLLTYVSGVGPKLAERIVLHRNENGPFASRANVKKVPGLVLRHLNSAQVF
;
A
#
# COMPACT_ATOMS: atom_id res chain seq x y z
N VAL A 1 -14.15 14.29 -0.61
CA VAL A 1 -13.33 13.05 -0.57
C VAL A 1 -14.28 11.89 -0.32
N ASN A 2 -14.10 10.72 -0.97
CA ASN A 2 -14.96 9.56 -0.74
C ASN A 2 -14.57 8.87 0.60
N GLU A 3 -15.55 8.54 1.43
CA GLU A 3 -15.37 7.85 2.72
C GLU A 3 -15.38 6.32 2.63
N SER A 4 -15.72 5.74 1.47
CA SER A 4 -15.86 4.29 1.33
C SER A 4 -14.59 3.56 1.75
N GLY A 5 -14.75 2.52 2.57
CA GLY A 5 -13.66 1.77 3.17
C GLY A 5 -12.92 2.46 4.33
N ALA A 6 -13.28 3.70 4.72
CA ALA A 6 -12.63 4.38 5.86
C ALA A 6 -12.95 3.67 7.19
N SER A 7 -14.19 3.18 7.33
CA SER A 7 -14.59 2.31 8.45
C SER A 7 -13.75 1.03 8.48
N VAL A 8 -13.52 0.40 7.32
CA VAL A 8 -12.71 -0.81 7.21
C VAL A 8 -11.24 -0.55 7.55
N TYR A 9 -10.66 0.55 7.08
CA TYR A 9 -9.33 0.99 7.52
C TYR A 9 -9.28 1.18 9.04
N SER A 10 -10.23 1.92 9.61
CA SER A 10 -10.20 2.30 11.03
C SER A 10 -10.23 1.11 12.01
N ALA A 11 -10.86 0.01 11.62
CA ALA A 11 -10.90 -1.25 12.37
C ALA A 11 -9.71 -2.18 12.07
N SER A 12 -8.94 -1.89 11.01
CA SER A 12 -7.86 -2.75 10.56
C SER A 12 -6.70 -2.83 11.57
N GLN A 13 -5.89 -3.88 11.45
CA GLN A 13 -4.63 -3.95 12.19
C GLN A 13 -3.67 -2.83 11.77
N VAL A 14 -3.67 -2.43 10.50
CA VAL A 14 -2.82 -1.34 9.98
C VAL A 14 -3.12 -0.03 10.72
N ALA A 15 -4.38 0.35 10.86
CA ALA A 15 -4.74 1.58 11.57
C ALA A 15 -4.44 1.50 13.07
N ARG A 16 -4.54 0.31 13.68
CA ARG A 16 -4.15 0.08 15.08
C ARG A 16 -2.64 0.21 15.29
N GLU A 17 -1.84 -0.24 14.33
CA GLU A 17 -0.38 -0.09 14.34
C GLU A 17 0.04 1.37 14.12
N GLU A 18 -0.61 2.09 13.18
CA GLU A 18 -0.32 3.50 12.92
C GLU A 18 -0.77 4.44 14.04
N PHE A 19 -1.87 4.09 14.73
CA PHE A 19 -2.54 4.94 15.72
C PHE A 19 -3.04 4.13 16.93
N PRO A 20 -2.13 3.57 17.76
CA PRO A 20 -2.51 2.67 18.85
C PRO A 20 -3.41 3.35 19.90
N ASP A 21 -3.15 4.63 20.19
CA ASP A 21 -3.81 5.37 21.28
C ASP A 21 -5.09 6.09 20.87
N TYR A 22 -5.49 6.01 19.60
CA TYR A 22 -6.69 6.67 19.07
C TYR A 22 -7.84 5.68 18.86
N ASP A 23 -9.08 6.13 19.08
CA ASP A 23 -10.25 5.31 18.83
C ASP A 23 -10.57 5.18 17.33
N ILE A 24 -11.53 4.31 17.02
CA ILE A 24 -11.92 3.98 15.65
C ILE A 24 -12.40 5.22 14.86
N THR A 25 -13.09 6.15 15.52
CA THR A 25 -13.63 7.36 14.88
C THR A 25 -12.50 8.26 14.39
N VAL A 26 -11.50 8.50 15.25
CA VAL A 26 -10.34 9.33 14.92
C VAL A 26 -9.52 8.70 13.81
N ARG A 27 -9.27 7.38 13.84
CA ARG A 27 -8.57 6.67 12.76
C ARG A 27 -9.30 6.81 11.42
N GLY A 28 -10.62 6.72 11.41
CA GLY A 28 -11.44 6.94 10.22
C GLY A 28 -11.28 8.36 9.66
N ALA A 29 -11.36 9.38 10.52
CA ALA A 29 -11.20 10.77 10.14
C ALA A 29 -9.80 11.06 9.55
N VAL A 30 -8.75 10.49 10.16
CA VAL A 30 -7.38 10.61 9.64
C VAL A 30 -7.26 10.02 8.24
N SER A 31 -7.88 8.86 7.98
CA SER A 31 -7.87 8.26 6.64
C SER A 31 -8.53 9.16 5.61
N ILE A 32 -9.68 9.77 5.93
CA ILE A 32 -10.36 10.71 5.03
C ILE A 32 -9.46 11.91 4.70
N GLY A 33 -8.78 12.47 5.71
CA GLY A 33 -7.83 13.57 5.52
C GLY A 33 -6.64 13.19 4.64
N ARG A 34 -6.07 12.00 4.85
CA ARG A 34 -4.94 11.49 4.06
C ARG A 34 -5.31 11.21 2.60
N ARG A 35 -6.53 10.71 2.34
CA ARG A 35 -7.03 10.51 0.97
C ARG A 35 -7.10 11.79 0.16
N LEU A 36 -7.34 12.93 0.81
CA LEU A 36 -7.35 14.22 0.11
C LEU A 36 -5.94 14.63 -0.34
N MET A 37 -4.91 14.27 0.44
CA MET A 37 -3.51 14.60 0.14
C MET A 37 -2.90 13.65 -0.89
N ASP A 38 -3.08 12.34 -0.68
CA ASP A 38 -2.61 11.28 -1.56
C ASP A 38 -3.60 10.10 -1.51
N PRO A 39 -4.56 10.05 -2.47
CA PRO A 39 -5.54 8.98 -2.51
C PRO A 39 -4.91 7.61 -2.68
N LEU A 40 -3.85 7.49 -3.49
CA LEU A 40 -3.25 6.22 -3.83
C LEU A 40 -2.56 5.61 -2.60
N ALA A 41 -1.72 6.39 -1.92
CA ALA A 41 -0.99 5.92 -0.74
C ALA A 41 -1.90 5.53 0.43
N GLU A 42 -3.11 6.10 0.50
CA GLU A 42 -4.07 5.81 1.55
C GLU A 42 -5.03 4.67 1.20
N LEU A 43 -5.54 4.59 -0.05
CA LEU A 43 -6.47 3.53 -0.46
C LEU A 43 -5.82 2.14 -0.50
N VAL A 44 -4.52 2.04 -0.80
CA VAL A 44 -3.77 0.76 -0.77
C VAL A 44 -3.70 0.10 0.62
N LYS A 45 -4.08 0.83 1.69
CA LYS A 45 -4.12 0.29 3.06
C LYS A 45 -5.40 -0.49 3.36
N ILE A 46 -6.37 -0.48 2.44
CA ILE A 46 -7.68 -1.12 2.57
C ILE A 46 -7.73 -2.30 1.61
N ASP A 47 -8.38 -3.39 2.00
CA ASP A 47 -8.70 -4.47 1.06
C ASP A 47 -9.49 -3.88 -0.12
N PRO A 48 -9.03 -3.97 -1.37
CA PRO A 48 -9.66 -3.30 -2.50
C PRO A 48 -11.16 -3.62 -2.64
N LYS A 49 -11.59 -4.84 -2.27
CA LYS A 49 -13.02 -5.23 -2.30
C LYS A 49 -13.88 -4.45 -1.30
N SER A 50 -13.25 -3.95 -0.23
CA SER A 50 -13.88 -3.19 0.84
C SER A 50 -13.98 -1.69 0.56
N ILE A 51 -13.45 -1.23 -0.57
CA ILE A 51 -13.62 0.17 -1.03
C ILE A 51 -15.05 0.39 -1.56
N GLY A 52 -15.81 -0.65 -1.90
CA GLY A 52 -17.16 -0.49 -2.43
C GLY A 52 -17.15 -0.04 -3.89
N VAL A 53 -16.78 -0.95 -4.79
CA VAL A 53 -16.51 -0.65 -6.21
C VAL A 53 -17.73 -0.79 -7.12
N GLY A 54 -18.86 -1.25 -6.58
CA GLY A 54 -20.11 -1.39 -7.34
C GLY A 54 -21.26 -1.91 -6.50
N GLN A 55 -22.48 -1.71 -7.00
CA GLN A 55 -23.73 -2.04 -6.30
C GLN A 55 -23.87 -3.55 -6.00
N TYR A 56 -23.50 -4.41 -6.95
CA TYR A 56 -23.66 -5.86 -6.87
C TYR A 56 -22.33 -6.58 -6.62
N GLN A 57 -21.36 -5.92 -5.97
CA GLN A 57 -20.03 -6.50 -5.73
C GLN A 57 -20.03 -7.78 -4.88
N HIS A 58 -21.12 -8.03 -4.14
CA HIS A 58 -21.28 -9.23 -3.32
C HIS A 58 -21.92 -10.39 -4.09
N ASP A 59 -22.49 -10.12 -5.27
CA ASP A 59 -23.20 -11.10 -6.10
C ASP A 59 -22.30 -11.72 -7.18
N VAL A 60 -21.01 -11.35 -7.19
CA VAL A 60 -20.00 -11.88 -8.11
C VAL A 60 -19.05 -12.84 -7.40
N ASP A 61 -18.28 -13.59 -8.20
CA ASP A 61 -17.21 -14.43 -7.67
C ASP A 61 -16.17 -13.57 -6.92
N GLN A 62 -16.06 -13.81 -5.61
CA GLN A 62 -15.24 -13.00 -4.72
C GLN A 62 -13.73 -13.22 -4.94
N ALA A 63 -13.32 -14.40 -5.42
CA ALA A 63 -11.92 -14.68 -5.70
C ALA A 63 -11.47 -13.96 -6.97
N LEU A 64 -12.30 -14.00 -8.02
CA LEU A 64 -12.06 -13.27 -9.27
C LEU A 64 -12.12 -11.75 -9.05
N LEU A 65 -13.10 -11.25 -8.29
CA LEU A 65 -13.20 -9.84 -7.94
C LEU A 65 -11.94 -9.37 -7.23
N LYS A 66 -11.52 -10.08 -6.17
CA LYS A 66 -10.31 -9.74 -5.42
C LYS A 66 -9.09 -9.68 -6.33
N ARG A 67 -8.89 -10.70 -7.16
CA ARG A 67 -7.76 -10.75 -8.11
C ARG A 67 -7.78 -9.55 -9.07
N SER A 68 -8.93 -9.27 -9.68
CA SER A 68 -9.06 -8.15 -10.62
C SER A 68 -8.77 -6.80 -9.97
N LEU A 69 -9.21 -6.60 -8.73
CA LEU A 69 -8.97 -5.37 -7.99
C LEU A 69 -7.50 -5.26 -7.57
N ASP A 70 -6.87 -6.33 -7.09
CA ASP A 70 -5.44 -6.36 -6.78
C ASP A 70 -4.59 -6.05 -8.03
N ASP A 71 -4.95 -6.61 -9.19
CA ASP A 71 -4.29 -6.34 -10.47
C ASP A 71 -4.43 -4.86 -10.88
N THR A 72 -5.62 -4.27 -10.65
CA THR A 72 -5.87 -2.84 -10.91
C THR A 72 -5.03 -1.95 -10.00
N VAL A 73 -4.99 -2.24 -8.70
CA VAL A 73 -4.18 -1.49 -7.74
C VAL A 73 -2.70 -1.59 -8.09
N SER A 74 -2.20 -2.78 -8.40
CA SER A 74 -0.83 -2.99 -8.86
C SER A 74 -0.54 -2.17 -10.13
N SER A 75 -1.44 -2.18 -11.12
CA SER A 75 -1.29 -1.39 -12.33
C SER A 75 -1.19 0.12 -12.03
N CYS A 76 -2.08 0.65 -11.18
CA CYS A 76 -2.04 2.06 -10.78
C CYS A 76 -0.75 2.43 -10.04
N VAL A 77 -0.31 1.62 -9.07
CA VAL A 77 0.91 1.88 -8.30
C VAL A 77 2.15 1.86 -9.19
N ASN A 78 2.24 0.90 -10.11
CA ASN A 78 3.36 0.82 -11.04
C ASN A 78 3.29 1.86 -12.17
N ALA A 79 2.13 2.44 -12.46
CA ALA A 79 2.03 3.55 -13.41
C ALA A 79 2.46 4.88 -12.78
N VAL A 80 2.11 5.12 -11.51
CA VAL A 80 2.42 6.36 -10.80
C VAL A 80 3.86 6.37 -10.25
N GLY A 81 4.32 5.24 -9.73
CA GLY A 81 5.59 5.14 -9.03
C GLY A 81 5.49 5.41 -7.55
N VAL A 82 6.58 5.09 -6.85
CA VAL A 82 6.65 5.20 -5.39
C VAL A 82 7.97 5.81 -4.95
N GLU A 83 7.91 6.76 -4.03
CA GLU A 83 9.10 7.26 -3.35
C GLU A 83 9.49 6.27 -2.24
N VAL A 84 10.56 5.50 -2.46
CA VAL A 84 10.99 4.44 -1.55
C VAL A 84 11.29 4.93 -0.12
N ASN A 85 11.69 6.20 0.02
CA ASN A 85 12.04 6.75 1.33
C ASN A 85 10.82 7.14 2.18
N THR A 86 9.64 7.27 1.59
CA THR A 86 8.41 7.66 2.30
C THR A 86 7.30 6.61 2.17
N ALA A 87 7.37 5.73 1.18
CA ALA A 87 6.37 4.70 0.93
C ALA A 87 6.15 3.80 2.16
N SER A 88 4.88 3.44 2.37
CA SER A 88 4.45 2.49 3.39
C SER A 88 4.72 1.05 2.95
N LYS A 89 4.70 0.11 3.91
CA LYS A 89 4.81 -1.33 3.61
C LYS A 89 3.67 -1.81 2.68
N GLN A 90 2.47 -1.25 2.85
CA GLN A 90 1.30 -1.59 2.05
C GLN A 90 1.47 -1.12 0.60
N LEU A 91 1.91 0.12 0.39
CA LEU A 91 2.16 0.65 -0.95
C LEU A 91 3.26 -0.13 -1.68
N LEU A 92 4.35 -0.43 -0.98
CA LEU A 92 5.46 -1.22 -1.54
C LEU A 92 5.05 -2.63 -1.95
N THR A 93 4.05 -3.24 -1.29
CA THR A 93 3.56 -4.59 -1.63
C THR A 93 2.90 -4.67 -3.00
N TYR A 94 2.42 -3.55 -3.53
CA TYR A 94 1.82 -3.47 -4.87
C TYR A 94 2.84 -3.10 -5.96
N VAL A 95 4.11 -2.87 -5.59
CA VAL A 95 5.18 -2.63 -6.57
C VAL A 95 5.56 -3.95 -7.24
N SER A 96 5.72 -3.92 -8.56
CA SER A 96 6.01 -5.10 -9.38
C SER A 96 7.29 -5.80 -8.94
N GLY A 97 7.15 -7.02 -8.43
CA GLY A 97 8.25 -7.82 -7.89
C GLY A 97 8.54 -7.59 -6.41
N VAL A 98 7.81 -6.73 -5.72
CA VAL A 98 7.95 -6.50 -4.28
C VAL A 98 6.78 -7.15 -3.55
N GLY A 99 7.02 -8.35 -3.02
CA GLY A 99 6.04 -9.02 -2.14
C GLY A 99 6.05 -8.47 -0.71
N PRO A 100 5.11 -8.89 0.16
CA PRO A 100 4.97 -8.39 1.52
C PRO A 100 6.26 -8.48 2.35
N LYS A 101 6.97 -9.62 2.26
CA LYS A 101 8.25 -9.82 2.96
C LYS A 101 9.35 -8.87 2.48
N LEU A 102 9.37 -8.53 1.19
CA LEU A 102 10.38 -7.63 0.65
C LEU A 102 10.03 -6.18 1.01
N ALA A 103 8.75 -5.80 0.96
CA ALA A 103 8.28 -4.49 1.41
C ALA A 103 8.68 -4.22 2.87
N GLU A 104 8.47 -5.19 3.76
CA GLU A 104 8.89 -5.11 5.16
C GLU A 104 10.41 -4.91 5.30
N ARG A 105 11.21 -5.68 4.56
CA ARG A 105 12.68 -5.56 4.58
C ARG A 105 13.17 -4.21 4.06
N ILE A 106 12.51 -3.65 3.04
CA ILE A 106 12.85 -2.32 2.51
C ILE A 106 12.63 -1.26 3.60
N VAL A 107 11.45 -1.29 4.26
CA VAL A 107 11.13 -0.35 5.34
C VAL A 107 12.08 -0.52 6.53
N LEU A 108 12.37 -1.76 6.93
CA LEU A 108 13.31 -2.06 8.01
C LEU A 108 14.71 -1.54 7.70
N HIS A 109 15.22 -1.84 6.50
CA HIS A 109 16.54 -1.39 6.08
C HIS A 109 16.65 0.14 6.07
N ARG A 110 15.61 0.84 5.59
CA ARG A 110 15.52 2.31 5.63
C ARG A 110 15.52 2.85 7.05
N ASN A 111 14.79 2.19 7.95
CA ASN A 111 14.70 2.63 9.35
C ASN A 111 16.04 2.43 10.10
N GLU A 112 16.78 1.37 9.79
CA GLU A 112 18.06 1.05 10.44
C GLU A 112 19.26 1.79 9.85
N ASN A 113 19.28 1.97 8.52
CA ASN A 113 20.45 2.50 7.79
C ASN A 113 20.25 3.94 7.30
N GLY A 114 19.06 4.51 7.54
CA GLY A 114 18.66 5.80 7.00
C GLY A 114 18.13 5.74 5.56
N PRO A 115 17.79 6.91 4.97
CA PRO A 115 17.21 6.99 3.64
C PRO A 115 18.17 6.50 2.55
N PHE A 116 17.61 5.91 1.50
CA PHE A 116 18.34 5.52 0.30
C PHE A 116 18.73 6.76 -0.50
N ALA A 117 20.04 7.08 -0.52
CA ALA A 117 20.56 8.20 -1.31
C ALA A 117 20.50 7.99 -2.84
N SER A 118 20.31 6.75 -3.31
CA SER A 118 20.18 6.44 -4.74
C SER A 118 19.47 5.11 -4.95
N ARG A 119 18.90 4.91 -6.15
CA ARG A 119 18.29 3.63 -6.56
C ARG A 119 19.26 2.45 -6.46
N ALA A 120 20.55 2.69 -6.66
CA ALA A 120 21.58 1.65 -6.51
C ALA A 120 21.68 1.15 -5.05
N ASN A 121 21.42 2.00 -4.06
CA ASN A 121 21.46 1.60 -2.65
C ASN A 121 20.32 0.67 -2.26
N VAL A 122 19.19 0.67 -2.98
CA VAL A 122 18.08 -0.27 -2.74
C VAL A 122 18.50 -1.73 -2.96
N LYS A 123 19.54 -1.97 -3.78
CA LYS A 123 20.14 -3.31 -3.96
C LYS A 123 20.79 -3.88 -2.70
N LYS A 124 21.06 -3.04 -1.69
CA LYS A 124 21.64 -3.47 -0.41
C LYS A 124 20.60 -4.13 0.50
N VAL A 125 19.31 -4.00 0.18
CA VAL A 125 18.23 -4.66 0.92
C VAL A 125 18.34 -6.18 0.74
N PRO A 126 18.49 -6.95 1.83
CA PRO A 126 18.62 -8.40 1.74
C PRO A 126 17.44 -9.05 1.00
N GLY A 127 17.73 -9.93 0.05
CA GLY A 127 16.72 -10.66 -0.75
C GLY A 127 16.19 -9.89 -1.97
N LEU A 128 16.63 -8.65 -2.20
CA LEU A 128 16.28 -7.90 -3.40
C LEU A 128 17.21 -8.27 -4.56
N VAL A 129 16.72 -9.11 -5.49
CA VAL A 129 17.47 -9.43 -6.74
C VAL A 129 17.18 -8.47 -7.89
N LEU A 130 18.11 -8.39 -8.86
CA LEU A 130 18.04 -7.52 -10.04
C LEU A 130 16.73 -7.65 -10.83
N ARG A 131 16.12 -8.85 -10.87
CA ARG A 131 14.85 -9.07 -11.57
C ARG A 131 13.72 -8.18 -11.04
N HIS A 132 13.71 -7.89 -9.75
CA HIS A 132 12.70 -7.02 -9.13
C HIS A 132 12.87 -5.55 -9.53
N LEU A 133 14.09 -5.12 -9.89
CA LEU A 133 14.38 -3.73 -10.27
C LEU A 133 14.08 -3.45 -11.74
N ASN A 134 14.19 -4.44 -12.62
CA ASN A 134 13.84 -4.27 -14.03
C ASN A 134 12.32 -4.17 -14.25
N SER A 135 11.52 -4.83 -13.41
CA SER A 135 10.06 -4.68 -13.39
C SER A 135 9.60 -3.43 -12.63
N ALA A 136 10.38 -2.98 -11.64
CA ALA A 136 10.15 -1.76 -10.88
C ALA A 136 10.97 -0.58 -11.44
N GLN A 137 10.81 -0.29 -12.74
CA GLN A 137 11.36 0.94 -13.34
C GLN A 137 10.87 2.24 -12.64
N VAL A 138 9.93 2.10 -11.71
CA VAL A 138 9.11 3.14 -11.08
C VAL A 138 9.56 3.57 -9.66
N PHE A 139 10.79 3.21 -9.26
CA PHE A 139 11.46 3.82 -8.10
C PHE A 139 12.16 5.13 -8.45
#